data_AF-A0A3A1U4I7-F1
#
_entry.id   AF-A0A3A1U4I7-F1
#
_cell.length_a   1.000
_cell.length_b   1.000
_cell.length_c   1.000
_cell.angle_alpha   90.00
_cell.angle_beta   90.00
_cell.angle_gamma   90.00
#
_symmetry.space_group_name_H-M   'P 1'
#
loop_
_entity.id
_entity.type
_entity.pdbx_description
1 polymer ?
#
loop_
_entity_poly.entity_id
_entity_poly.type
_entity_poly.pdbx_seq_one_letter_code
_entity_poly.pdbx_strand_id
1 'polypeptide(L)' 'MATTLTFPEWLAEQQDRGDEVAEFAREVAHLTDFPQSGGKAIYDGYFETALPAQQIVYERAWTEFSAHPEPAVS' A
#
# COMPACT_ATOMS: atom_id res chain seq x y z
N MET A 1 -8.11 18.46 -9.99
CA MET A 1 -6.73 17.95 -9.98
C MET A 1 -6.81 16.56 -9.38
N ALA A 2 -6.84 15.51 -10.20
CA ALA A 2 -6.72 14.16 -9.68
C ALA A 2 -5.23 13.91 -9.45
N THR A 3 -4.78 14.04 -8.21
CA THR A 3 -3.43 13.67 -7.81
C THR A 3 -3.38 12.15 -7.74
N THR A 4 -2.54 11.51 -8.56
CA THR A 4 -2.21 10.08 -8.42
C THR A 4 -1.68 9.86 -7.01
N LEU A 5 -2.39 9.06 -6.21
CA LEU A 5 -1.98 8.73 -4.84
C LEU A 5 -0.72 7.87 -4.89
N THR A 6 0.20 8.10 -3.96
CA THR A 6 1.26 7.14 -3.68
C THR A 6 0.69 5.92 -2.95
N PHE A 7 1.42 4.80 -2.97
CA PHE A 7 0.98 3.58 -2.27
C PHE A 7 0.69 3.80 -0.77
N PRO A 8 1.51 4.53 0.00
CA PRO A 8 1.22 4.83 1.41
C PRO A 8 -0.01 5.71 1.60
N GLU A 9 -0.23 6.69 0.72
CA GLU A 9 -1.44 7.53 0.74
C GLU A 9 -2.69 6.70 0.45
N TRP A 10 -2.64 5.83 -0.55
CA TRP A 10 -3.74 4.91 -0.85
C TRP A 10 -4.01 3.95 0.32
N LEU A 11 -2.95 3.40 0.95
CA LEU A 11 -3.08 2.54 2.13
C LEU A 11 -3.75 3.28 3.30
N ALA A 12 -3.44 4.56 3.52
CA ALA A 12 -4.07 5.35 4.57
C ALA A 12 -5.60 5.41 4.40
N GLU A 13 -6.11 5.43 3.17
CA GLU A 13 -7.54 5.38 2.87
C GLU A 13 -8.16 3.98 3.09
N GLN A 14 -7.35 2.92 3.20
CA GLN A 14 -7.83 1.54 3.37
C GLN A 14 -8.05 1.15 4.84
N GLN A 15 -7.73 2.00 5.81
CA GLN A 15 -7.75 1.63 7.24
C GLN A 15 -9.14 1.24 7.77
N ASP A 16 -10.23 1.59 7.08
CA ASP A 16 -11.61 1.37 7.53
C ASP A 16 -12.31 0.16 6.90
N ARG A 17 -11.69 -0.52 5.92
CA ARG A 17 -12.37 -1.55 5.11
C ARG A 17 -12.58 -2.91 5.80
N GLY A 18 -12.04 -3.11 7.00
CA GLY A 18 -12.35 -4.25 7.87
C GLY A 18 -11.79 -5.61 7.42
N ASP A 19 -10.84 -5.64 6.50
CA ASP A 19 -10.13 -6.85 6.07
C ASP A 19 -8.63 -6.81 6.42
N GLU A 20 -7.88 -7.82 6.00
CA GLU A 20 -6.42 -7.91 6.23
C GLU A 20 -5.64 -6.72 5.66
N VAL A 21 -6.15 -6.05 4.62
CA VAL A 21 -5.52 -4.84 4.06
C VAL A 21 -5.74 -3.64 5.00
N ALA A 22 -6.90 -3.53 5.67
CA ALA A 22 -7.09 -2.53 6.73
C ALA A 22 -6.13 -2.74 7.90
N GLU A 23 -5.95 -3.99 8.34
CA GLU A 23 -5.02 -4.29 9.43
C GLU A 23 -3.58 -3.93 9.04
N PHE A 24 -3.15 -4.35 7.85
CA PHE A 24 -1.85 -3.99 7.30
C PHE A 24 -1.66 -2.48 7.14
N ALA A 25 -2.68 -1.75 6.66
CA ALA A 25 -2.62 -0.30 6.54
C ALA A 25 -2.42 0.40 7.90
N ARG A 26 -3.05 -0.11 8.97
CA ARG A 26 -2.86 0.41 10.32
C ARG A 26 -1.46 0.09 10.85
N GLU A 27 -0.96 -1.13 10.62
CA GLU A 27 0.42 -1.50 10.99
C GLU A 27 1.43 -0.57 10.31
N VAL A 28 1.30 -0.38 9.00
CA VAL A 28 2.17 0.50 8.21
C VAL A 28 2.09 1.95 8.69
N ALA A 29 0.92 2.45 9.10
CA ALA A 29 0.76 3.80 9.64
C ALA A 29 1.56 4.04 10.94
N HIS A 30 1.92 2.99 11.67
CA HIS A 30 2.77 3.08 12.85
C HIS A 30 4.28 2.99 12.54
N LEU A 31 4.66 2.66 11.30
CA LEU A 31 6.05 2.52 10.88
C LEU A 31 6.64 3.89 10.47
N THR A 32 7.47 4.47 11.32
CA THR A 32 8.13 5.75 11.06
C THR A 32 9.16 5.71 9.93
N ASP A 33 9.67 4.52 9.61
CA ASP A 33 10.67 4.29 8.55
C ASP A 33 10.03 3.83 7.23
N PHE A 34 8.70 3.80 7.15
CA PHE A 34 8.02 3.34 5.95
C PHE A 34 8.22 4.32 4.78
N PRO A 35 8.66 3.85 3.59
CA PRO A 35 8.86 4.72 2.43
C PRO A 35 7.57 5.46 2.07
N GLN A 36 7.63 6.79 2.04
CA GLN A 36 6.46 7.65 1.77
C GLN A 36 6.17 7.79 0.26
N SER A 37 7.08 7.34 -0.59
CA SER A 37 6.96 7.40 -2.05
C SER A 37 7.91 6.39 -2.70
N GLY A 38 7.54 5.86 -3.86
CA GLY A 38 8.35 4.90 -4.58
C GLY A 38 7.52 4.00 -5.48
N GLY A 39 8.19 3.23 -6.34
CA GLY A 39 7.58 2.14 -7.09
C GLY A 39 7.70 0.81 -6.38
N LYS A 40 7.10 -0.25 -6.94
CA LYS A 40 7.07 -1.61 -6.35
C LYS A 40 8.42 -2.08 -5.84
N ALA A 41 9.49 -1.87 -6.62
CA ALA A 41 10.85 -2.29 -6.27
C ALA A 41 11.36 -1.72 -4.92
N ILE A 42 10.94 -0.52 -4.53
CA ILE A 42 11.32 0.08 -3.24
C ILE A 42 10.64 -0.66 -2.09
N TYR A 43 9.34 -0.94 -2.24
CA TYR A 43 8.57 -1.66 -1.23
C TYR A 43 8.91 -3.15 -1.19
N ASP A 44 9.23 -3.77 -2.34
CA ASP A 44 9.73 -5.14 -2.41
C ASP A 44 11.01 -5.31 -1.58
N GLY A 45 11.94 -4.34 -1.68
CA GLY A 45 13.13 -4.32 -0.84
C GLY A 45 12.82 -4.09 0.64
N TYR A 46 11.82 -3.27 0.96
CA TYR A 46 11.39 -3.03 2.34
C TYR A 46 10.79 -4.29 3.00
N PHE A 47 9.95 -5.02 2.26
CA PHE A 47 9.27 -6.23 2.74
C PHE A 47 10.05 -7.53 2.50
N GLU A 48 11.24 -7.48 1.91
CA GLU A 48 12.08 -8.66 1.63
C GLU A 48 12.32 -9.53 2.88
N THR A 49 12.51 -8.88 4.04
CA THR A 49 12.76 -9.55 5.33
C THR A 49 11.51 -9.67 6.21
N ALA A 50 10.35 -9.23 5.73
CA ALA A 50 9.10 -9.31 6.46
C ALA A 50 8.60 -10.76 6.57
N LEU A 51 7.71 -11.00 7.52
CA LEU A 51 7.09 -12.31 7.69
C LEU A 51 6.29 -12.71 6.43
N PRO A 52 6.22 -14.01 6.07
CA PRO A 52 5.49 -14.46 4.87
C PRO A 52 4.03 -13.98 4.82
N ALA A 53 3.36 -13.91 5.97
CA ALA A 53 1.99 -13.40 6.05
C ALA A 53 1.90 -11.91 5.66
N GLN A 54 2.86 -11.08 6.08
CA GLN A 54 2.91 -9.67 5.70
C GLN A 54 3.22 -9.48 4.21
N GLN A 55 4.11 -10.31 3.64
CA GLN A 55 4.41 -10.27 2.21
C GLN A 55 3.17 -10.59 1.35
N ILE A 56 2.35 -11.57 1.78
CA ILE A 56 1.11 -11.92 1.08
C ILE A 56 0.12 -10.74 1.07
N VAL A 57 -0.07 -10.09 2.23
CA VAL A 57 -0.98 -8.94 2.33
C VAL A 57 -0.44 -7.74 1.57
N TYR A 58 0.88 -7.50 1.60
CA TYR A 58 1.55 -6.47 0.80
C TYR A 58 1.32 -6.68 -0.70
N GLU A 59 1.55 -7.88 -1.24
CA GLU A 59 1.34 -8.17 -2.67
C GLU A 59 -0.13 -7.98 -3.07
N ARG A 60 -1.06 -8.39 -2.20
CA ARG A 60 -2.50 -8.14 -2.40
C ARG A 60 -2.80 -6.64 -2.43
N ALA A 61 -2.34 -5.89 -1.44
CA ALA A 61 -2.53 -4.44 -1.36
C ALA A 61 -1.92 -3.72 -2.58
N TRP A 62 -0.74 -4.13 -3.03
CA TRP A 62 -0.08 -3.58 -4.22
C TRP A 62 -0.87 -3.88 -5.50
N THR A 63 -1.42 -5.09 -5.62
CA THR A 63 -2.27 -5.48 -6.75
C THR A 63 -3.53 -4.62 -6.80
N GLU A 64 -4.19 -4.41 -5.65
CA GLU A 64 -5.36 -3.54 -5.56
C GLU A 64 -5.00 -2.09 -5.91
N PHE A 65 -3.93 -1.54 -5.35
CA PHE A 65 -3.42 -0.20 -5.69
C PHE A 65 -3.12 -0.06 -7.19
N SER A 66 -2.48 -1.06 -7.81
CA SER A 66 -2.14 -1.04 -9.24
C SER A 66 -3.35 -1.23 -10.14
N ALA A 67 -4.41 -1.87 -9.63
CA ALA A 67 -5.67 -2.08 -10.33
C ALA A 67 -6.63 -0.89 -10.22
N HIS A 68 -6.43 0.01 -9.25
CA HIS A 68 -7.15 1.28 -9.21
C HIS A 68 -6.78 2.10 -10.46
N PRO A 69 -7.70 2.28 -11.41
CA PRO A 69 -7.42 3.12 -12.56
C PRO A 69 -7.19 4.54 -12.05
N GLU A 70 -6.12 5.19 -12.51
CA GLU A 70 -6.09 6.65 -12.52
C GLU A 70 -7.44 7.12 -13.09
N PRO A 71 -8.17 8.05 -12.45
CA PRO A 71 -9.46 8.46 -12.97
C PRO A 71 -9.24 8.96 -14.39
N ALA A 72 -9.72 8.18 -15.36
CA ALA A 72 -9.61 8.50 -16.76
C ALA A 72 -10.30 9.84 -16.96
N VAL A 73 -9.49 10.89 -17.12
CA VAL A 73 -9.96 12.23 -17.38
C VAL A 73 -10.70 12.16 -18.72
N SER A 74 -12.02 12.35 -18.69
CA SER A 74 -12.82 12.69 -19.87
C SER A 74 -12.65 14.16 -20.22
#